data_AF-A0ABD2MS97-F1
#
_entry.id   AF-A0ABD2MS97-F1
#
_cell.length_a   1.000
_cell.length_b   1.000
_cell.length_c   1.000
_cell.angle_alpha   90.00
_cell.angle_beta   90.00
_cell.angle_gamma   90.00
#
_symmetry.space_group_name_H-M   'P 1'
#
loop_
_entity.id
_entity.type
_entity.pdbx_description
1 polymer ?
#
loop_
_entity_poly.entity_id
_entity_poly.type
_entity_poly.pdbx_seq_one_letter_code
_entity_poly.pdbx_strand_id
1 'polypeptide(L)'
;MSRVCCIESCNNKEGPAEKHNFFQFPKDEARKRKWEQVTDGVLKGSQQSVQKVYICSEHFLPTDFETKPLKLFIDGREEILPRKRKRLKPHAVPFISGTNKQGEENEKLINSVDFITYNDNMSMNATECDTAVCVTETKVAVMNVIEINRKLFQKELLSIKTEDLPLHWIPCTLPRGILFIFTGDTFCYPTRSLLINWDMSFEIRGHNRLADFPQGPSEIHCLEDVKNLLCSISELHLCEGDGYGVFCKNVFFSSEQKPKTKRCPSCRSNHKRKYDATFRSESRVASSKERDKKNIKNLKRQLERRDDAIAIANENIEQLREQCAKVPEYVLEETIAAMPKTQQESLKSCIRAAQKLLGNVQIKQMMMYAKRKEK
;
A
#
# COMPACT_ATOMS: atom_id res chain seq x y z
N MET A 1 7.71 18.59 8.69
CA MET A 1 7.36 19.00 7.32
C MET A 1 5.91 19.46 7.34
N SER A 2 5.64 20.73 7.06
CA SER A 2 4.28 21.26 6.91
C SER A 2 3.61 20.63 5.68
N ARG A 3 2.32 20.27 5.80
CA ARG A 3 1.50 19.86 4.66
C ARG A 3 0.75 21.09 4.18
N VAL A 4 0.79 21.36 2.89
CA VAL A 4 0.17 22.53 2.26
C VAL A 4 -0.95 22.05 1.33
N CYS A 5 -2.12 22.71 1.38
CA CYS A 5 -3.21 22.44 0.46
C CYS A 5 -2.85 22.93 -0.96
N CYS A 6 -3.08 22.10 -1.97
CA CYS A 6 -2.77 22.38 -3.37
C CYS A 6 -3.86 23.19 -4.09
N ILE A 7 -4.68 23.94 -3.36
CA ILE A 7 -5.70 24.80 -3.97
C ILE A 7 -5.24 26.24 -3.74
N GLU A 8 -5.01 27.01 -4.80
CA GLU A 8 -4.37 28.33 -4.72
C GLU A 8 -5.15 29.32 -3.84
N SER A 9 -6.48 29.24 -3.90
CA SER A 9 -7.43 30.03 -3.11
C SER A 9 -7.64 29.52 -1.68
N CYS A 10 -7.00 28.42 -1.29
CA CYS A 10 -7.13 27.88 0.06
C CYS A 10 -6.23 28.64 1.04
N ASN A 11 -6.83 29.21 2.08
CA ASN A 11 -6.09 29.93 3.12
C ASN A 11 -5.40 29.00 4.13
N ASN A 12 -5.68 27.69 4.11
CA ASN A 12 -5.05 26.68 4.97
C ASN A 12 -3.69 26.24 4.43
N LYS A 13 -2.78 27.21 4.23
CA LYS A 13 -1.48 26.95 3.62
C LYS A 13 -0.51 26.31 4.60
N GLU A 14 -0.57 26.63 5.90
CA GLU A 14 0.25 25.96 6.91
C GLU A 14 -0.47 25.91 8.26
N GLY A 15 -0.68 24.70 8.79
CA GLY A 15 -1.22 24.51 10.13
C GLY A 15 -0.66 23.25 10.78
N PRO A 16 -0.55 23.20 12.12
CA PRO A 16 -0.20 21.97 12.83
C PRO A 16 -1.21 20.88 12.46
N ALA A 17 -0.71 19.66 12.27
CA ALA A 17 -1.48 18.50 11.77
C ALA A 17 -2.72 18.13 12.62
N GLU A 18 -2.92 18.79 13.76
CA GLU A 18 -4.02 18.59 14.69
C GLU A 18 -5.31 19.35 14.33
N LYS A 19 -5.23 20.46 13.58
CA LYS A 19 -6.43 21.26 13.24
C LYS A 19 -7.07 20.91 11.90
N HIS A 20 -6.27 20.51 10.89
CA HIS A 20 -6.77 20.24 9.55
C HIS A 20 -6.35 18.86 9.07
N ASN A 21 -7.30 18.11 8.50
CA ASN A 21 -7.01 16.82 7.89
C ASN A 21 -6.62 17.05 6.43
N PHE A 22 -5.44 16.56 6.04
CA PHE A 22 -4.93 16.65 4.67
C PHE A 22 -5.02 15.29 3.99
N PHE A 23 -5.64 15.26 2.81
CA PHE A 23 -5.85 14.08 2.00
C PHE A 23 -4.93 14.11 0.79
N GLN A 24 -4.22 13.01 0.57
CA GLN A 24 -3.40 12.82 -0.63
C GLN A 24 -4.30 12.42 -1.80
N PHE A 25 -3.84 12.70 -3.02
CA PHE A 25 -4.52 12.22 -4.22
C PHE A 25 -4.72 10.69 -4.20
N PRO A 26 -5.88 10.21 -4.67
CA PRO A 26 -6.16 8.78 -4.74
C PRO A 26 -5.14 8.03 -5.60
N LYS A 27 -4.84 6.78 -5.23
CA LYS A 27 -4.07 5.85 -6.08
C LYS A 27 -4.90 5.27 -7.22
N ASP A 28 -6.22 5.36 -7.13
CA ASP A 28 -7.14 4.95 -8.19
C ASP A 28 -7.16 5.99 -9.31
N GLU A 29 -6.78 5.59 -10.53
CA GLU A 29 -6.64 6.47 -11.69
C GLU A 29 -7.96 7.17 -12.06
N ALA A 30 -9.10 6.47 -11.95
CA ALA A 30 -10.40 7.06 -12.30
C ALA A 30 -10.77 8.20 -11.35
N ARG A 31 -10.61 7.98 -10.04
CA ARG A 31 -10.85 9.01 -9.03
C ARG A 31 -9.80 10.10 -9.05
N LYS A 32 -8.54 9.76 -9.30
CA LYS A 32 -7.43 10.70 -9.46
C LYS A 32 -7.71 11.68 -10.58
N ARG A 33 -8.16 11.20 -11.75
CA ARG A 33 -8.58 12.06 -12.87
C ARG A 33 -9.71 13.02 -12.51
N LYS A 34 -10.71 12.57 -11.74
CA LYS A 34 -11.79 13.47 -11.26
C LYS A 34 -11.26 14.55 -10.33
N TRP A 35 -10.34 14.21 -9.44
CA TRP A 35 -9.70 15.19 -8.56
C TRP A 35 -8.83 16.15 -9.36
N GLU A 36 -8.07 15.65 -10.34
CA GLU A 36 -7.26 16.46 -11.27
C GLU A 36 -8.15 17.41 -12.06
N GLN A 37 -9.27 16.97 -12.64
CA GLN A 37 -10.22 17.84 -13.35
C GLN A 37 -10.75 19.00 -12.50
N VAL A 38 -11.03 18.74 -11.22
CA VAL A 38 -11.49 19.80 -10.31
C VAL A 38 -10.35 20.72 -9.92
N THR A 39 -9.12 20.20 -9.80
CA THR A 39 -7.93 20.94 -9.35
C THR A 39 -7.07 21.50 -10.50
N ASP A 40 -7.47 21.29 -11.76
CA ASP A 40 -6.66 21.41 -12.98
C ASP A 40 -6.16 22.84 -13.28
N GLY A 41 -6.69 23.85 -12.58
CA GLY A 41 -6.14 25.20 -12.58
C GLY A 41 -4.83 25.34 -11.80
N VAL A 42 -4.57 24.48 -10.82
CA VAL A 42 -3.49 24.65 -9.83
C VAL A 42 -2.24 23.81 -10.13
N LEU A 43 -2.40 22.69 -10.84
CA LEU A 43 -1.27 21.79 -11.15
C LEU A 43 -0.49 22.19 -12.41
N LYS A 44 -1.02 23.10 -13.24
CA LYS A 44 -0.40 23.50 -14.53
C LYS A 44 0.86 24.36 -14.39
N GLY A 45 1.19 24.88 -13.20
CA GLY A 45 2.34 25.76 -12.98
C GLY A 45 3.50 25.17 -12.16
N SER A 46 3.32 24.03 -11.49
CA SER A 46 4.33 23.50 -10.56
C SER A 46 4.89 22.15 -11.02
N GLN A 47 6.21 22.09 -11.25
CA GLN A 47 6.96 20.84 -11.45
C GLN A 47 7.03 19.97 -10.18
N GLN A 48 6.06 20.07 -9.27
CA GLN A 48 6.03 19.26 -8.06
C GLN A 48 5.48 17.87 -8.42
N SER A 49 6.20 16.82 -8.01
CA SER A 49 5.73 15.47 -8.21
C SER A 49 4.37 15.28 -7.53
N VAL A 50 3.36 14.84 -8.30
CA VAL A 50 1.96 14.59 -7.86
C VAL A 50 1.88 13.77 -6.57
N GLN A 51 2.92 12.99 -6.27
CA GLN A 51 3.04 12.17 -5.07
C GLN A 51 3.08 12.96 -3.74
N LYS A 52 3.35 14.27 -3.73
CA LYS A 52 3.39 15.08 -2.50
C LYS A 52 2.32 16.16 -2.43
N VAL A 53 1.26 16.02 -3.22
CA VAL A 53 0.16 16.99 -3.31
C VAL A 53 -0.98 16.60 -2.36
N TYR A 54 -1.48 17.56 -1.58
CA TYR A 54 -2.52 17.35 -0.57
C TYR A 54 -3.67 18.33 -0.72
N ILE A 55 -4.88 17.92 -0.35
CA ILE A 55 -6.08 18.76 -0.25
C ILE A 55 -6.60 18.72 1.19
N CYS A 56 -6.93 19.87 1.78
CA CYS A 56 -7.47 19.90 3.16
C CYS A 56 -8.96 19.51 3.20
N SER A 57 -9.45 19.13 4.39
CA SER A 57 -10.82 18.65 4.60
C SER A 57 -11.93 19.63 4.25
N GLU A 58 -11.66 20.92 4.16
CA GLU A 58 -12.66 21.95 3.82
C GLU A 58 -13.15 21.86 2.37
N HIS A 59 -12.37 21.23 1.50
CA HIS A 59 -12.76 21.02 0.11
C HIS A 59 -13.63 19.77 -0.07
N PHE A 60 -14.12 19.15 0.99
CA PHE A 60 -15.00 17.98 0.91
C PHE A 60 -16.27 18.25 1.71
N LEU A 61 -17.39 17.70 1.24
CA LEU A 61 -18.65 17.83 1.97
C LEU A 61 -18.58 17.02 3.28
N PRO A 62 -19.28 17.43 4.35
CA PRO A 62 -19.37 16.62 5.56
C PRO A 62 -19.87 15.18 5.31
N THR A 63 -20.71 15.01 4.29
CA THR A 63 -21.26 13.71 3.84
C THR A 63 -20.22 12.83 3.14
N ASP A 64 -19.10 13.38 2.68
CA ASP A 64 -18.02 12.64 2.02
C ASP A 64 -17.14 11.85 2.98
N PHE A 65 -17.26 12.09 4.29
CA PHE A 65 -16.47 11.42 5.30
C PHE A 65 -17.13 10.11 5.76
N GLU A 66 -16.30 9.10 5.99
CA GLU A 66 -16.72 7.85 6.62
C GLU A 66 -16.95 8.08 8.11
N THR A 67 -18.22 8.17 8.51
CA THR A 67 -18.65 8.34 9.91
C THR A 67 -18.82 7.03 10.66
N LYS A 68 -18.92 5.90 9.94
CA LYS A 68 -19.14 4.59 10.54
C LYS A 68 -17.90 4.15 11.34
N PRO A 69 -18.07 3.67 12.59
CA PRO A 69 -16.96 3.16 13.38
C PRO A 69 -16.35 1.92 12.70
N LEU A 70 -15.07 1.67 12.98
CA LEU A 70 -14.35 0.56 12.37
C LEU A 70 -14.74 -0.73 13.09
N LYS A 71 -15.47 -1.61 12.40
CA LYS A 71 -15.71 -2.98 12.86
C LYS A 71 -14.49 -3.84 12.51
N LEU A 72 -13.79 -4.32 13.51
CA LEU A 72 -12.68 -5.27 13.35
C LEU A 72 -13.06 -6.60 14.01
N PHE A 73 -12.68 -7.71 13.37
CA PHE A 73 -12.70 -9.01 14.02
C PHE A 73 -11.30 -9.26 14.59
N ILE A 74 -11.19 -9.21 15.92
CA ILE A 74 -9.95 -9.47 16.65
C ILE A 74 -10.23 -10.69 17.55
N ASP A 75 -9.41 -11.73 17.41
CA ASP A 75 -9.51 -12.96 18.22
C ASP A 75 -10.91 -13.62 18.24
N GLY A 76 -11.61 -13.60 17.10
CA GLY A 76 -12.94 -14.21 16.95
C GLY A 76 -14.09 -13.39 17.55
N ARG A 77 -13.86 -12.15 17.98
CA ARG A 77 -14.91 -11.22 18.46
C ARG A 77 -14.97 -9.96 17.60
N GLU A 78 -16.18 -9.45 17.41
CA GLU A 78 -16.40 -8.17 16.71
C GLU A 78 -16.16 -7.01 17.68
N GLU A 79 -15.11 -6.23 17.44
CA GLU A 79 -14.82 -4.99 18.16
C GLU A 79 -15.14 -3.76 17.31
N ILE A 80 -15.82 -2.80 17.92
CA ILE A 80 -16.19 -1.53 17.29
C ILE A 80 -15.24 -0.44 17.81
N LEU A 81 -14.26 -0.06 16.99
CA LEU A 81 -13.29 0.98 17.34
C LEU A 81 -13.70 2.35 16.79
N PRO A 82 -13.69 3.42 17.62
CA PRO A 82 -13.86 4.78 17.13
C PRO A 82 -12.67 5.17 16.25
N ARG A 83 -12.96 5.82 15.11
CA ARG A 83 -11.94 6.19 14.14
C ARG A 83 -11.16 7.42 14.63
N LYS A 84 -9.85 7.25 14.86
CA LYS A 84 -8.94 8.35 15.23
C LYS A 84 -8.69 9.36 14.09
N ARG A 85 -8.94 9.00 12.82
CA ARG A 85 -8.68 9.85 11.64
C ARG A 85 -9.87 9.85 10.69
N LYS A 86 -10.22 11.02 10.16
CA LYS A 86 -11.23 11.16 9.11
C LYS A 86 -10.74 10.44 7.85
N ARG A 87 -11.61 9.66 7.21
CA ARG A 87 -11.36 9.02 5.91
C ARG A 87 -12.44 9.44 4.93
N LEU A 88 -12.05 9.65 3.68
CA LEU A 88 -12.98 9.96 2.60
C LEU A 88 -13.61 8.67 2.06
N LYS A 89 -14.91 8.72 1.78
CA LYS A 89 -15.63 7.66 1.06
C LYS A 89 -15.02 7.43 -0.33
N PRO A 90 -15.24 6.26 -0.96
CA PRO A 90 -14.68 5.95 -2.28
C PRO A 90 -15.08 6.92 -3.40
N HIS A 91 -16.28 7.50 -3.35
CA HIS A 91 -16.81 8.42 -4.36
C HIS A 91 -16.56 9.90 -4.06
N ALA A 92 -15.98 10.23 -2.90
CA ALA A 92 -15.77 11.62 -2.51
C ALA A 92 -14.80 12.33 -3.47
N VAL A 93 -15.23 13.48 -3.96
CA VAL A 93 -14.48 14.36 -4.86
C VAL A 93 -14.41 15.75 -4.22
N PRO A 94 -13.28 16.46 -4.34
CA PRO A 94 -13.18 17.78 -3.77
C PRO A 94 -14.13 18.75 -4.49
N PHE A 95 -14.58 19.78 -3.78
CA PHE A 95 -15.32 20.92 -4.29
C PHE A 95 -14.47 22.18 -4.14
N ILE A 96 -14.33 22.95 -5.22
CA ILE A 96 -13.64 24.25 -5.21
C ILE A 96 -14.71 25.32 -5.44
N SER A 97 -14.96 26.12 -4.41
CA SER A 97 -15.83 27.29 -4.50
C SER A 97 -15.25 28.26 -5.52
N GLY A 98 -15.84 28.32 -6.72
CA GLY A 98 -15.47 29.30 -7.74
C GLY A 98 -15.57 28.84 -9.20
N THR A 99 -15.67 27.54 -9.51
CA THR A 99 -15.53 27.11 -10.92
C THR A 99 -16.61 26.22 -11.53
N ASN A 100 -17.64 25.74 -10.83
CA ASN A 100 -18.73 25.01 -11.52
C ASN A 100 -20.10 25.11 -10.83
N LYS A 101 -21.13 25.41 -11.65
CA LYS A 101 -22.57 25.49 -11.33
C LYS A 101 -23.23 24.13 -11.03
N GLN A 102 -22.53 23.17 -10.42
CA GLN A 102 -23.05 21.81 -10.15
C GLN A 102 -23.48 21.59 -8.69
N GLY A 103 -23.32 22.59 -7.82
CA GLY A 103 -23.73 22.49 -6.40
C GLY A 103 -25.25 22.63 -6.17
N GLU A 104 -25.95 23.40 -7.00
CA GLU A 104 -27.38 23.72 -6.77
C GLU A 104 -28.36 22.68 -7.35
N GLU A 105 -27.93 21.83 -8.29
CA GLU A 105 -28.82 20.82 -8.91
C GLU A 105 -28.96 19.56 -8.05
N ASN A 106 -27.94 19.21 -7.25
CA ASN A 106 -27.98 18.00 -6.41
C ASN A 106 -28.80 18.16 -5.12
N GLU A 107 -29.05 19.39 -4.65
CA GLU A 107 -29.95 19.64 -3.50
C GLU A 107 -31.43 19.66 -3.90
N LYS A 108 -31.76 19.92 -5.17
CA LYS A 108 -33.15 19.91 -5.67
C LYS A 108 -33.64 18.51 -6.06
N LEU A 109 -32.76 17.60 -6.45
CA LEU A 109 -33.12 16.23 -6.90
C LEU A 109 -33.48 15.26 -5.76
N ILE A 110 -33.22 15.60 -4.50
CA ILE A 110 -33.54 14.73 -3.35
C ILE A 110 -34.95 15.03 -2.80
N ASN A 111 -35.55 16.17 -3.14
CA ASN A 111 -36.85 16.61 -2.60
C ASN A 111 -38.06 16.37 -3.52
N SER A 112 -37.92 15.66 -4.66
CA SER A 112 -39.02 15.46 -5.63
C SER A 112 -39.35 14.00 -5.94
N VAL A 113 -39.24 13.10 -4.97
CA VAL A 113 -39.75 11.73 -5.12
C VAL A 113 -41.10 11.64 -4.41
N ASP A 114 -42.13 12.23 -5.02
CA ASP A 114 -43.51 11.87 -4.72
C ASP A 114 -43.91 10.65 -5.54
N PHE A 115 -44.57 9.73 -4.84
CA PHE A 115 -45.21 8.51 -5.33
C PHE A 115 -46.00 8.76 -6.62
N ILE A 116 -45.64 8.08 -7.70
CA ILE A 116 -46.55 7.87 -8.85
C ILE A 116 -47.01 6.41 -8.81
N THR A 117 -48.25 6.23 -8.36
CA THR A 117 -49.07 5.03 -8.55
C THR A 117 -49.37 4.85 -10.04
N TYR A 118 -49.00 3.69 -10.59
CA TYR A 118 -49.35 3.26 -11.94
C TYR A 118 -50.86 2.98 -12.00
N ASN A 119 -51.56 3.66 -12.91
CA ASN A 119 -52.94 3.33 -13.28
C ASN A 119 -52.92 2.85 -14.74
N ASP A 120 -53.33 1.60 -14.94
CA ASP A 120 -53.58 1.01 -16.26
C ASP A 120 -54.84 1.64 -16.87
N ASN A 121 -54.75 2.06 -18.14
CA ASN A 121 -55.87 2.11 -19.08
C ASN A 121 -55.35 2.29 -20.51
N MET A 122 -55.19 1.19 -21.23
CA MET A 122 -55.12 1.19 -22.69
C MET A 122 -56.54 1.12 -23.25
N SER A 123 -56.96 2.16 -23.95
CA SER A 123 -58.11 2.14 -24.86
C SER A 123 -57.59 2.31 -26.28
N MET A 124 -58.00 1.40 -27.16
CA MET A 124 -57.74 1.46 -28.59
C MET A 124 -58.56 2.55 -29.23
N ASN A 125 -57.98 3.24 -30.22
CA ASN A 125 -58.72 3.63 -31.41
C ASN A 125 -57.79 3.69 -32.62
N ALA A 126 -58.21 3.00 -33.67
CA ALA A 126 -57.65 3.05 -35.01
C ALA A 126 -58.23 4.25 -35.75
N THR A 127 -57.42 4.95 -36.53
CA THR A 127 -57.89 5.64 -37.75
C THR A 127 -56.75 5.74 -38.75
N GLU A 128 -57.12 5.57 -40.01
CA GLU A 128 -56.28 5.33 -41.19
C GLU A 128 -55.61 6.58 -41.79
N CYS A 129 -54.71 6.28 -42.74
CA CYS A 129 -54.33 7.05 -43.94
C CYS A 129 -53.19 8.10 -43.79
N ASP A 130 -52.00 7.82 -44.33
CA ASP A 130 -51.70 8.15 -45.73
C ASP A 130 -50.28 7.72 -46.16
N THR A 131 -50.21 7.28 -47.41
CA THR A 131 -49.09 6.69 -48.12
C THR A 131 -48.05 7.74 -48.53
N ALA A 132 -46.89 7.81 -47.86
CA ALA A 132 -45.62 8.35 -48.43
C ALA A 132 -44.40 8.25 -47.48
N VAL A 133 -44.05 7.10 -46.89
CA VAL A 133 -42.75 6.96 -46.16
C VAL A 133 -42.13 5.54 -46.25
N CYS A 134 -41.98 4.99 -47.46
CA CYS A 134 -41.43 3.64 -47.66
C CYS A 134 -39.88 3.55 -47.73
N VAL A 135 -39.14 4.13 -46.76
CA VAL A 135 -37.72 3.75 -46.48
C VAL A 135 -37.35 3.84 -44.99
N THR A 136 -38.09 4.60 -44.17
CA THR A 136 -37.78 4.71 -42.71
C THR A 136 -38.57 3.74 -41.83
N GLU A 137 -39.74 3.26 -42.27
CA GLU A 137 -40.59 2.36 -41.47
C GLU A 137 -39.96 0.98 -41.23
N THR A 138 -39.17 0.46 -42.17
CA THR A 138 -38.52 -0.85 -42.03
C THR A 138 -37.45 -0.85 -40.94
N LYS A 139 -36.72 0.27 -40.75
CA LYS A 139 -35.75 0.41 -39.65
C LYS A 139 -36.46 0.56 -38.29
N VAL A 140 -37.57 1.29 -38.25
CA VAL A 140 -38.37 1.48 -37.01
C VAL A 140 -39.02 0.16 -36.58
N ALA A 141 -39.53 -0.63 -37.52
CA ALA A 141 -40.10 -1.96 -37.23
C ALA A 141 -39.03 -2.95 -36.71
N VAL A 142 -37.83 -2.97 -37.30
CA VAL A 142 -36.73 -3.85 -36.87
C VAL A 142 -36.18 -3.47 -35.49
N MET A 143 -36.06 -2.17 -35.18
CA MET A 143 -35.66 -1.73 -33.84
C MET A 143 -36.66 -2.17 -32.76
N ASN A 144 -37.95 -2.17 -33.09
CA ASN A 144 -39.01 -2.59 -32.17
C ASN A 144 -38.95 -4.09 -31.87
N VAL A 145 -38.65 -4.93 -32.87
CA VAL A 145 -38.48 -6.39 -32.70
C VAL A 145 -37.28 -6.72 -31.81
N ILE A 146 -36.14 -6.04 -32.00
CA ILE A 146 -34.94 -6.23 -31.18
C ILE A 146 -35.23 -5.88 -29.71
N GLU A 147 -35.92 -4.77 -29.46
CA GLU A 147 -36.24 -4.35 -28.09
C GLU A 147 -37.25 -5.28 -27.40
N ILE A 148 -38.25 -5.78 -28.14
CA ILE A 148 -39.21 -6.78 -27.65
C ILE A 148 -38.47 -8.07 -27.27
N ASN A 149 -37.61 -8.59 -28.16
CA ASN A 149 -36.83 -9.80 -27.89
C ASN A 149 -35.91 -9.62 -26.68
N ARG A 150 -35.31 -8.44 -26.52
CA ARG A 150 -34.49 -8.11 -25.34
C ARG A 150 -35.30 -8.11 -24.05
N LYS A 151 -36.51 -7.54 -24.05
CA LYS A 151 -37.41 -7.56 -22.86
C LYS A 151 -37.89 -8.97 -22.53
N LEU A 152 -38.21 -9.78 -23.54
CA LEU A 152 -38.55 -11.20 -23.35
C LEU A 152 -37.39 -11.98 -22.74
N PHE A 153 -36.17 -11.78 -23.26
CA PHE A 153 -34.98 -12.43 -22.73
C PHE A 153 -34.63 -11.97 -21.31
N GLN A 154 -34.81 -10.68 -20.98
CA GLN A 154 -34.63 -10.20 -19.61
C GLN A 154 -35.60 -10.90 -18.63
N LYS A 155 -36.85 -11.14 -19.04
CA LYS A 155 -37.82 -11.88 -18.23
C LYS A 155 -37.41 -13.34 -18.04
N GLU A 156 -36.89 -13.97 -19.11
CA GLU A 156 -36.35 -15.32 -19.06
C GLU A 156 -35.13 -15.41 -18.12
N LEU A 157 -34.18 -14.49 -18.25
CA LEU A 157 -33.01 -14.35 -17.39
C LEU A 157 -33.36 -14.22 -15.90
N LEU A 158 -34.39 -13.43 -15.57
CA LEU A 158 -34.88 -13.27 -14.20
C LEU A 158 -35.55 -14.53 -13.63
N SER A 159 -35.98 -15.45 -14.50
CA SER A 159 -36.62 -16.70 -14.10
C SER A 159 -35.64 -17.87 -13.88
N ILE A 160 -34.36 -17.69 -14.24
CA ILE A 160 -33.31 -18.71 -14.08
C ILE A 160 -33.20 -19.11 -12.61
N LYS A 161 -33.25 -20.42 -12.36
CA LYS A 161 -32.92 -20.99 -11.06
C LYS A 161 -31.53 -21.61 -11.08
N THR A 162 -30.98 -21.83 -9.89
CA THR A 162 -29.64 -22.42 -9.73
C THR A 162 -29.56 -23.82 -10.34
N GLU A 163 -30.66 -24.57 -10.36
CA GLU A 163 -30.74 -25.92 -10.94
C GLU A 163 -30.60 -25.93 -12.46
N ASP A 164 -30.87 -24.80 -13.13
CA ASP A 164 -30.79 -24.66 -14.58
C ASP A 164 -29.37 -24.31 -15.06
N LEU A 165 -28.45 -24.05 -14.14
CA LEU A 165 -27.10 -23.59 -14.40
C LEU A 165 -26.05 -24.71 -14.32
N PRO A 166 -24.87 -24.52 -14.96
CA PRO A 166 -23.74 -25.42 -14.75
C PRO A 166 -23.35 -25.51 -13.28
N LEU A 167 -22.76 -26.64 -12.88
CA LEU A 167 -22.40 -26.91 -11.50
C LEU A 167 -21.57 -25.77 -10.89
N HIS A 168 -21.89 -25.42 -9.64
CA HIS A 168 -21.23 -24.37 -8.85
C HIS A 168 -21.50 -22.92 -9.26
N TRP A 169 -22.41 -22.65 -10.18
CA TRP A 169 -22.84 -21.28 -10.48
C TRP A 169 -24.05 -20.87 -9.66
N ILE A 170 -24.03 -19.63 -9.15
CA ILE A 170 -25.15 -19.03 -8.43
C ILE A 170 -25.52 -17.71 -9.11
N PRO A 171 -26.78 -17.49 -9.51
CA PRO A 171 -27.24 -16.22 -10.05
C PRO A 171 -27.58 -15.24 -8.92
N CYS A 172 -27.29 -13.96 -9.13
CA CYS A 172 -27.58 -12.88 -8.21
C CYS A 172 -28.04 -11.65 -9.00
N THR A 173 -29.28 -11.22 -8.78
CA THR A 173 -29.84 -10.04 -9.45
C THR A 173 -29.25 -8.76 -8.88
N LEU A 174 -28.77 -7.88 -9.76
CA LEU A 174 -28.26 -6.55 -9.44
C LEU A 174 -29.09 -5.49 -10.18
N PRO A 175 -29.06 -4.22 -9.73
CA PRO A 175 -29.76 -3.13 -10.43
C PRO A 175 -29.35 -2.95 -11.90
N ARG A 176 -28.10 -3.34 -12.25
CA ARG A 176 -27.53 -3.20 -13.59
C ARG A 176 -27.60 -4.46 -14.46
N GLY A 177 -28.01 -5.60 -13.91
CA GLY A 177 -27.95 -6.88 -14.62
C GLY A 177 -28.01 -8.09 -13.70
N ILE A 178 -27.63 -9.25 -14.21
CA ILE A 178 -27.52 -10.50 -13.43
C ILE A 178 -26.05 -10.89 -13.30
N LEU A 179 -25.62 -11.09 -12.05
CA LEU A 179 -24.29 -11.55 -11.71
C LEU A 179 -24.33 -13.05 -11.42
N PHE A 180 -23.60 -13.82 -12.22
CA PHE A 180 -23.32 -15.22 -11.97
C PHE A 180 -22.00 -15.35 -11.22
N ILE A 181 -22.01 -16.07 -10.10
CA ILE A 181 -20.85 -16.25 -9.22
C ILE A 181 -20.47 -17.73 -9.23
N PHE A 182 -19.21 -18.02 -9.53
CA PHE A 182 -18.68 -19.38 -9.46
C PHE A 182 -18.19 -19.70 -8.05
N THR A 183 -18.68 -20.81 -7.50
CA THR A 183 -18.41 -21.30 -6.13
C THR A 183 -17.56 -22.57 -6.09
N GLY A 184 -17.11 -23.06 -7.25
CA GLY A 184 -16.35 -24.31 -7.35
C GLY A 184 -14.87 -24.18 -6.99
N ASP A 185 -14.39 -22.96 -6.72
CA ASP A 185 -13.01 -22.74 -6.32
C ASP A 185 -12.81 -23.08 -4.84
N THR A 186 -11.70 -23.72 -4.48
CA THR A 186 -11.35 -24.09 -3.09
C THR A 186 -10.99 -22.90 -2.20
N PHE A 187 -11.18 -21.66 -2.67
CA PHE A 187 -10.79 -20.44 -1.97
C PHE A 187 -11.99 -19.77 -1.31
N CYS A 188 -11.77 -19.09 -0.18
CA CYS A 188 -12.83 -18.39 0.58
C CYS A 188 -13.50 -17.22 -0.16
N TYR A 189 -13.16 -16.97 -1.42
CA TYR A 189 -13.70 -15.88 -2.23
C TYR A 189 -13.96 -16.38 -3.66
N PRO A 190 -15.09 -16.00 -4.28
CA PRO A 190 -15.37 -16.38 -5.65
C PRO A 190 -14.29 -15.80 -6.55
N THR A 191 -13.57 -16.66 -7.27
CA THR A 191 -12.51 -16.18 -8.15
C THR A 191 -13.05 -15.81 -9.51
N ARG A 192 -14.19 -16.38 -9.94
CA ARG A 192 -14.79 -16.13 -11.25
C ARG A 192 -16.21 -15.63 -11.10
N SER A 193 -16.56 -14.64 -11.92
CA SER A 193 -17.93 -14.19 -12.07
C SER A 193 -18.19 -13.66 -13.48
N LEU A 194 -19.44 -13.76 -13.91
CA LEU A 194 -19.97 -13.23 -15.15
C LEU A 194 -21.09 -12.25 -14.81
N LEU A 195 -20.97 -11.00 -15.22
CA LEU A 195 -22.06 -10.04 -15.14
C LEU A 195 -22.65 -9.87 -16.53
N ILE A 196 -23.95 -10.13 -16.68
CA ILE A 196 -24.72 -9.78 -17.89
C ILE A 196 -25.50 -8.52 -17.56
N ASN A 197 -25.19 -7.41 -18.22
CA ASN A 197 -25.89 -6.15 -18.05
C ASN A 197 -27.26 -6.19 -18.75
N TRP A 198 -28.17 -5.29 -18.37
CA TRP A 198 -29.48 -5.21 -19.04
C TRP A 198 -29.40 -4.82 -20.51
N ASP A 199 -28.27 -4.28 -20.96
CA ASP A 199 -27.93 -4.01 -22.37
C ASP A 199 -27.35 -5.19 -23.12
N MET A 200 -27.36 -6.38 -22.52
CA MET A 200 -26.87 -7.62 -23.12
C MET A 200 -25.34 -7.63 -23.31
N SER A 201 -24.66 -6.55 -22.94
CA SER A 201 -23.21 -6.58 -22.76
C SER A 201 -22.87 -7.43 -21.55
N PHE A 202 -21.68 -8.01 -21.54
CA PHE A 202 -21.23 -8.81 -20.42
C PHE A 202 -19.81 -8.46 -19.99
N GLU A 203 -19.55 -8.66 -18.70
CA GLU A 203 -18.24 -8.51 -18.08
C GLU A 203 -17.85 -9.83 -17.43
N ILE A 204 -16.69 -10.37 -17.83
CA ILE A 204 -16.09 -11.50 -17.11
C ILE A 204 -15.10 -10.93 -16.11
N ARG A 205 -15.16 -11.46 -14.88
CA ARG A 205 -14.28 -11.03 -13.80
C ARG A 205 -13.52 -12.19 -13.19
N GLY A 206 -12.20 -12.04 -13.11
CA GLY A 206 -11.27 -12.90 -12.39
C GLY A 206 -10.72 -12.18 -11.16
N HIS A 207 -10.79 -12.79 -9.97
CA HIS A 207 -10.39 -12.20 -8.70
C HIS A 207 -10.98 -10.79 -8.47
N ASN A 208 -12.29 -10.62 -8.75
CA ASN A 208 -13.02 -9.35 -8.69
C ASN A 208 -12.50 -8.24 -9.64
N ARG A 209 -11.73 -8.59 -10.67
CA ARG A 209 -11.23 -7.65 -11.70
C ARG A 209 -11.70 -8.07 -13.08
N LEU A 210 -11.91 -7.09 -13.96
CA LEU A 210 -12.18 -7.35 -15.37
C LEU A 210 -11.08 -8.23 -15.97
N ALA A 211 -11.52 -9.32 -16.59
CA ALA A 211 -10.71 -10.32 -17.23
C ALA A 211 -10.88 -10.22 -18.74
N ASP A 212 -9.78 -10.29 -19.47
CA ASP A 212 -9.80 -10.32 -20.92
C ASP A 212 -10.18 -11.74 -21.36
N PHE A 213 -11.34 -11.89 -22.02
CA PHE A 213 -11.85 -13.17 -22.50
C PHE A 213 -11.84 -13.18 -24.03
N PRO A 214 -10.78 -13.71 -24.67
CA PRO A 214 -10.56 -13.54 -26.11
C PRO A 214 -11.46 -14.43 -27.00
N GLN A 215 -12.23 -15.36 -26.42
CA GLN A 215 -13.02 -16.35 -27.16
C GLN A 215 -14.54 -16.23 -26.92
N GLY A 216 -15.00 -15.09 -26.40
CA GLY A 216 -16.43 -14.88 -26.14
C GLY A 216 -17.21 -14.39 -27.36
N PRO A 217 -18.54 -14.65 -27.40
CA PRO A 217 -19.40 -13.97 -28.35
C PRO A 217 -19.36 -12.46 -28.12
N SER A 218 -19.60 -11.65 -29.15
CA SER A 218 -19.63 -10.18 -28.99
C SER A 218 -20.86 -9.70 -28.23
N GLU A 219 -21.97 -10.44 -28.34
CA GLU A 219 -23.25 -10.15 -27.70
C GLU A 219 -23.91 -11.46 -27.25
N ILE A 220 -24.78 -11.37 -26.24
CA ILE A 220 -25.59 -12.49 -25.74
C ILE A 220 -26.99 -12.33 -26.31
N HIS A 221 -27.54 -13.37 -26.94
CA HIS A 221 -28.86 -13.30 -27.58
C HIS A 221 -29.87 -14.23 -26.93
N CYS A 222 -29.42 -15.31 -26.31
CA CYS A 222 -30.30 -16.30 -25.71
C CYS A 222 -29.70 -16.93 -24.43
N LEU A 223 -30.52 -17.74 -23.76
CA LEU A 223 -30.13 -18.39 -22.51
C LEU A 223 -29.02 -19.43 -22.73
N GLU A 224 -29.01 -20.06 -23.90
CA GLU A 224 -28.00 -21.03 -24.27
C GLU A 224 -26.61 -20.39 -24.40
N ASP A 225 -26.52 -19.15 -24.91
CA ASP A 225 -25.27 -18.39 -24.94
C ASP A 225 -24.72 -18.19 -23.52
N VAL A 226 -25.60 -17.88 -22.58
CA VAL A 226 -25.22 -17.71 -21.17
C VAL A 226 -24.67 -19.03 -20.61
N LYS A 227 -25.37 -20.15 -20.82
CA LYS A 227 -24.93 -21.46 -20.34
C LYS A 227 -23.59 -21.86 -20.94
N ASN A 228 -23.41 -21.68 -22.25
CA ASN A 228 -22.15 -21.95 -22.94
C ASN A 228 -21.00 -21.08 -22.41
N LEU A 229 -21.28 -19.81 -22.11
CA LEU A 229 -20.29 -18.90 -21.55
C LEU A 229 -19.92 -19.30 -20.12
N LEU A 230 -20.88 -19.66 -19.28
CA LEU A 230 -20.63 -20.16 -17.92
C LEU A 230 -19.81 -21.46 -17.92
N CYS A 231 -20.12 -22.40 -18.82
CA CYS A 231 -19.31 -23.62 -19.02
C CYS A 231 -17.87 -23.26 -19.39
N SER A 232 -17.70 -22.39 -20.39
CA SER A 232 -16.37 -21.93 -20.83
C SER A 232 -15.58 -21.26 -19.70
N ILE A 233 -16.23 -20.43 -18.86
CA ILE A 233 -15.59 -19.77 -17.72
C ILE A 233 -15.21 -20.75 -16.61
N SER A 234 -15.97 -21.84 -16.46
CA SER A 234 -15.69 -22.90 -15.48
C SER A 234 -14.37 -23.63 -15.77
N GLU A 235 -13.94 -23.65 -17.03
CA GLU A 235 -12.70 -24.27 -17.47
C GLU A 235 -11.50 -23.30 -17.49
N LEU A 236 -11.75 -22.00 -17.28
CA LEU A 236 -10.68 -20.99 -17.30
C LEU A 236 -9.75 -21.10 -16.10
N HIS A 237 -8.45 -20.97 -16.37
CA HIS A 237 -7.47 -20.76 -15.32
C HIS A 237 -7.18 -19.27 -15.17
N LEU A 238 -7.45 -18.76 -13.97
CA LEU A 238 -7.03 -17.43 -13.58
C LEU A 238 -5.56 -17.43 -13.22
N CYS A 239 -4.82 -16.47 -13.76
CA CYS A 239 -3.44 -16.26 -13.39
C CYS A 239 -3.36 -15.72 -11.96
N GLU A 240 -2.69 -16.45 -11.05
CA GLU A 240 -2.44 -16.04 -9.65
C GLU A 240 -1.56 -14.77 -9.52
N GLY A 241 -1.13 -14.20 -10.65
CA GLY A 241 -0.27 -13.03 -10.67
C GLY A 241 1.18 -13.36 -10.34
N ASP A 242 1.93 -12.33 -9.96
CA ASP A 242 3.35 -12.46 -9.65
C ASP A 242 3.63 -12.97 -8.22
N GLY A 243 2.59 -13.25 -7.42
CA GLY A 243 2.72 -13.70 -6.03
C GLY A 243 2.97 -12.60 -5.00
N TYR A 244 3.09 -11.33 -5.40
CA TYR A 244 3.38 -10.20 -4.51
C TYR A 244 2.21 -9.20 -4.44
N GLY A 245 0.97 -9.71 -4.45
CA GLY A 245 -0.25 -8.92 -4.36
C GLY A 245 -0.69 -8.23 -5.65
N VAL A 246 -0.01 -8.48 -6.78
CA VAL A 246 -0.43 -7.99 -8.09
C VAL A 246 -1.19 -9.09 -8.83
N PHE A 247 -2.52 -9.01 -8.79
CA PHE A 247 -3.39 -9.89 -9.58
C PHE A 247 -3.25 -9.58 -11.06
N CYS A 248 -3.04 -10.62 -11.86
CA CYS A 248 -2.99 -10.52 -13.31
C CYS A 248 -4.42 -10.45 -13.87
N LYS A 249 -4.61 -9.68 -14.96
CA LYS A 249 -5.87 -9.65 -15.71
C LYS A 249 -5.99 -10.81 -16.71
N ASN A 250 -4.87 -11.45 -17.03
CA ASN A 250 -4.83 -12.47 -18.06
C ASN A 250 -5.52 -13.73 -17.56
N VAL A 251 -6.47 -14.20 -18.36
CA VAL A 251 -7.07 -15.52 -18.23
C VAL A 251 -6.55 -16.38 -19.36
N PHE A 252 -6.33 -17.67 -19.09
CA PHE A 252 -5.90 -18.60 -20.12
C PHE A 252 -6.67 -19.91 -19.99
N PHE A 253 -6.97 -20.51 -21.13
CA PHE A 253 -7.48 -21.87 -21.19
C PHE A 253 -6.35 -22.84 -20.91
N SER A 254 -6.62 -23.88 -20.12
CA SER A 254 -5.68 -24.98 -19.97
C SER A 254 -5.74 -25.84 -21.22
N SER A 255 -5.04 -25.44 -22.29
CA SER A 255 -4.99 -26.23 -23.53
C SER A 255 -4.27 -27.58 -23.36
N GLU A 256 -3.67 -27.86 -22.20
CA GLU A 256 -2.94 -29.09 -21.94
C GLU A 256 -3.19 -29.62 -20.53
N GLN A 257 -3.17 -30.94 -20.40
CA GLN A 257 -3.32 -31.69 -19.15
C GLN A 257 -2.42 -31.09 -18.04
N LYS A 258 -3.06 -30.33 -17.13
CA LYS A 258 -2.50 -29.76 -15.90
C LYS A 258 -1.25 -28.87 -16.13
N PRO A 259 -1.42 -27.56 -16.39
CA PRO A 259 -0.30 -26.63 -16.37
C PRO A 259 0.40 -26.72 -15.01
N LYS A 260 1.71 -27.04 -15.02
CA LYS A 260 2.56 -27.12 -13.81
C LYS A 260 2.53 -25.84 -12.96
N THR A 261 2.01 -24.72 -13.49
CA THR A 261 1.90 -23.46 -12.77
C THR A 261 0.59 -22.75 -13.09
N LYS A 262 -0.06 -22.17 -12.08
CA LYS A 262 -1.24 -21.31 -12.21
C LYS A 262 -0.92 -19.86 -12.63
N ARG A 263 0.19 -19.65 -13.34
CA ARG A 263 0.69 -18.31 -13.74
C ARG A 263 0.89 -18.26 -15.25
N CYS A 264 0.47 -17.16 -15.86
CA CYS A 264 0.77 -16.85 -17.26
C CYS A 264 2.30 -16.68 -17.46
N PRO A 265 2.82 -16.78 -18.69
CA PRO A 265 4.26 -16.68 -18.96
C PRO A 265 4.92 -15.40 -18.43
N SER A 266 4.22 -14.26 -18.54
CA SER A 266 4.68 -12.97 -18.03
C SER A 266 4.78 -12.95 -16.49
N CYS A 267 3.70 -13.36 -15.81
CA CYS A 267 3.69 -13.44 -14.34
C CYS A 267 4.66 -14.50 -13.80
N ARG A 268 4.86 -15.61 -14.51
CA ARG A 268 5.86 -16.63 -14.15
C ARG A 268 7.27 -16.04 -14.21
N SER A 269 7.57 -15.31 -15.28
CA SER A 269 8.87 -14.63 -15.45
C SER A 269 9.11 -13.56 -14.39
N ASN A 270 8.10 -12.74 -14.10
CA ASN A 270 8.18 -11.71 -13.07
C ASN A 270 8.30 -12.29 -11.65
N HIS A 271 7.51 -13.32 -11.33
CA HIS A 271 7.62 -14.04 -10.07
C HIS A 271 9.04 -14.60 -9.89
N LYS A 272 9.59 -15.27 -10.90
CA LYS A 272 10.97 -15.79 -10.85
C LYS A 272 12.00 -14.69 -10.62
N ARG A 273 11.91 -13.58 -11.36
CA ARG A 273 12.80 -12.42 -11.17
C ARG A 273 12.74 -11.85 -9.75
N LYS A 274 11.53 -11.69 -9.21
CA LYS A 274 11.33 -11.18 -7.84
C LYS A 274 11.87 -12.14 -6.80
N TYR A 275 11.58 -13.44 -6.95
CA TYR A 275 12.09 -14.49 -6.09
C TYR A 275 13.63 -14.54 -6.10
N ASP A 276 14.25 -14.49 -7.27
CA ASP A 276 15.71 -14.47 -7.40
C ASP A 276 16.30 -13.20 -6.76
N ALA A 277 15.63 -12.06 -6.89
CA ALA A 277 16.05 -10.81 -6.26
C ALA A 277 15.97 -10.87 -4.72
N THR A 278 14.89 -11.41 -4.16
CA THR A 278 14.75 -11.61 -2.71
C THR A 278 15.81 -12.58 -2.20
N PHE A 279 16.01 -13.71 -2.89
CA PHE A 279 17.02 -14.70 -2.53
C PHE A 279 18.45 -14.11 -2.55
N ARG A 280 18.78 -13.30 -3.56
CA ARG A 280 20.07 -12.60 -3.64
C ARG A 280 20.24 -11.58 -2.51
N SER A 281 19.17 -10.85 -2.17
CA SER A 281 19.17 -9.89 -1.06
C SER A 281 19.44 -10.59 0.27
N GLU A 282 18.71 -11.68 0.54
CA GLU A 282 18.89 -12.51 1.74
C GLU A 282 20.31 -13.08 1.83
N SER A 283 20.83 -13.61 0.72
CA SER A 283 22.22 -14.11 0.65
C SER A 283 23.26 -13.04 0.97
N ARG A 284 23.08 -11.80 0.50
CA ARG A 284 23.96 -10.66 0.83
C ARG A 284 23.90 -10.31 2.30
N VAL A 285 22.70 -10.26 2.88
CA VAL A 285 22.52 -9.99 4.32
C VAL A 285 23.17 -11.08 5.16
N ALA A 286 22.98 -12.36 4.79
CA ALA A 286 23.62 -13.48 5.47
C ALA A 286 25.16 -13.41 5.40
N SER A 287 25.71 -13.10 4.22
CA SER A 287 27.15 -12.91 4.04
C SER A 287 27.69 -11.71 4.82
N SER A 288 26.92 -10.63 4.93
CA SER A 288 27.30 -9.48 5.77
C SER A 288 27.36 -9.86 7.25
N LYS A 289 26.32 -10.54 7.76
CA LYS A 289 26.29 -11.02 9.15
C LYS A 289 27.48 -11.93 9.47
N GLU A 290 27.88 -12.79 8.55
CA GLU A 290 29.03 -13.67 8.74
C GLU A 290 30.36 -12.89 8.75
N ARG A 291 30.51 -11.85 7.92
CA ARG A 291 31.66 -10.93 8.00
C ARG A 291 31.70 -10.19 9.32
N ASP A 292 30.57 -9.66 9.77
CA ASP A 292 30.47 -8.92 11.03
C ASP A 292 30.82 -9.83 12.22
N LYS A 293 30.35 -11.08 12.22
CA LYS A 293 30.71 -12.09 13.22
C LYS A 293 32.22 -12.34 13.28
N LYS A 294 32.88 -12.46 12.12
CA LYS A 294 34.36 -12.59 12.04
C LYS A 294 35.06 -11.34 12.57
N ASN A 295 34.60 -10.15 12.19
CA ASN A 295 35.15 -8.89 12.67
C ASN A 295 35.04 -8.75 14.19
N ILE A 296 33.87 -9.04 14.76
CA ILE A 296 33.66 -9.03 16.22
C ILE A 296 34.61 -10.02 16.91
N LYS A 297 34.78 -11.23 16.38
CA LYS A 297 35.73 -12.22 16.93
C LYS A 297 37.16 -11.71 16.91
N ASN A 298 37.59 -11.05 15.83
CA ASN A 298 38.92 -10.47 15.72
C ASN A 298 39.13 -9.32 16.70
N LEU A 299 38.14 -8.43 16.85
CA LEU A 299 38.19 -7.32 17.81
C LEU A 299 38.27 -7.83 19.25
N LYS A 300 37.52 -8.87 19.62
CA LYS A 300 37.62 -9.50 20.95
C LYS A 300 39.04 -10.00 21.24
N ARG A 301 39.64 -10.72 20.30
CA ARG A 301 41.03 -11.19 20.41
C ARG A 301 42.04 -10.05 20.54
N GLN A 302 41.80 -8.92 19.87
CA GLN A 302 42.66 -7.74 20.01
C GLN A 302 42.51 -7.11 21.39
N LEU A 303 41.30 -7.05 21.95
CA LEU A 303 41.08 -6.56 23.31
C LEU A 303 41.76 -7.46 24.34
N GLU A 304 41.59 -8.77 24.25
CA GLU A 304 42.26 -9.75 25.12
C GLU A 304 43.79 -9.54 25.13
N ARG A 305 44.41 -9.42 23.94
CA ARG A 305 45.86 -9.15 23.84
C ARG A 305 46.28 -7.82 24.48
N ARG A 306 45.42 -6.80 24.44
CA ARG A 306 45.71 -5.51 25.06
C ARG A 306 45.59 -5.60 26.58
N ASP A 307 44.59 -6.33 27.07
CA ASP A 307 44.41 -6.57 28.50
C ASP A 307 45.60 -7.35 29.08
N ASP A 308 46.07 -8.39 28.37
CA ASP A 308 47.28 -9.14 28.73
C ASP A 308 48.52 -8.23 28.75
N ALA A 309 48.69 -7.38 27.75
CA ALA A 309 49.82 -6.43 27.69
C ALA A 309 49.76 -5.40 28.83
N ILE A 310 48.57 -4.95 29.21
CA ILE A 310 48.37 -4.06 30.36
C ILE A 310 48.72 -4.78 31.66
N ALA A 311 48.31 -6.04 31.82
CA ALA A 311 48.63 -6.85 33.00
C ALA A 311 50.15 -7.01 33.16
N ILE A 312 50.85 -7.38 32.09
CA ILE A 312 52.32 -7.50 32.08
C ILE A 312 52.99 -6.15 32.40
N ALA A 313 52.50 -5.05 31.80
CA ALA A 313 53.06 -3.73 32.06
C ALA A 313 52.87 -3.31 33.52
N ASN A 314 51.72 -3.62 34.13
CA ASN A 314 51.46 -3.36 35.54
C ASN A 314 52.37 -4.19 36.46
N GLU A 315 52.60 -5.46 36.14
CA GLU A 315 53.55 -6.31 36.88
C GLU A 315 54.97 -5.73 36.82
N ASN A 316 55.44 -5.34 35.63
CA ASN A 316 56.73 -4.69 35.45
C ASN A 316 56.84 -3.38 36.24
N ILE A 317 55.78 -2.56 36.26
CA ILE A 317 55.73 -1.33 37.05
C ILE A 317 55.88 -1.64 38.55
N GLU A 318 55.22 -2.69 39.05
CA GLU A 318 55.29 -3.06 40.46
C GLU A 318 56.69 -3.60 40.83
N GLN A 319 57.27 -4.45 39.99
CA GLN A 319 58.66 -4.90 40.17
C GLN A 319 59.64 -3.72 40.20
N LEU A 320 59.48 -2.74 39.30
CA LEU A 320 60.30 -1.54 39.30
C LEU A 320 60.10 -0.71 40.58
N ARG A 321 58.87 -0.60 41.09
CA ARG A 321 58.59 0.08 42.37
C ARG A 321 59.29 -0.61 43.53
N GLU A 322 59.23 -1.93 43.61
CA GLU A 322 59.92 -2.71 44.64
C GLU A 322 61.45 -2.55 44.55
N GLN A 323 62.00 -2.56 43.34
CA GLN A 323 63.43 -2.33 43.12
C GLN A 323 63.83 -0.93 43.59
N CYS A 324 63.08 0.11 43.21
CA CYS A 324 63.34 1.48 43.66
C CYS A 324 63.21 1.63 45.18
N ALA A 325 62.24 0.98 45.83
CA ALA A 325 62.05 1.05 47.28
C ALA A 325 63.22 0.44 48.09
N LYS A 326 63.97 -0.49 47.49
CA LYS A 326 65.13 -1.14 48.11
C LYS A 326 66.42 -0.33 48.00
N VAL A 327 66.47 0.69 47.13
CA VAL A 327 67.66 1.54 46.97
C VAL A 327 67.72 2.54 48.13
N PRO A 328 68.76 2.51 48.98
CA PRO A 328 68.89 3.49 50.05
C PRO A 328 69.04 4.90 49.49
N GLU A 329 68.41 5.87 50.16
CA GLU A 329 68.35 7.28 49.71
C GLU A 329 69.74 7.89 49.50
N TYR A 330 70.72 7.56 50.37
CA TYR A 330 72.11 8.04 50.25
C TYR A 330 72.80 7.55 48.96
N VAL A 331 72.50 6.34 48.49
CA VAL A 331 73.08 5.78 47.24
C VAL A 331 72.53 6.53 46.04
N LEU A 332 71.26 6.91 46.08
CA LEU A 332 70.60 7.72 45.06
C LEU A 332 71.23 9.12 44.97
N GLU A 333 71.45 9.78 46.11
CA GLU A 333 72.09 11.10 46.17
C GLU A 333 73.55 11.06 45.67
N GLU A 334 74.31 10.04 46.06
CA GLU A 334 75.70 9.85 45.63
C GLU A 334 75.79 9.58 44.11
N THR A 335 74.89 8.76 43.58
CA THR A 335 74.82 8.48 42.13
C THR A 335 74.43 9.73 41.34
N ILE A 336 73.47 10.52 41.84
CA ILE A 336 73.09 11.80 41.21
C ILE A 336 74.27 12.78 41.23
N ALA A 337 74.99 12.87 42.35
CA ALA A 337 76.16 13.74 42.48
C ALA A 337 77.31 13.36 41.53
N ALA A 338 77.46 12.06 41.22
CA ALA A 338 78.45 11.54 40.29
C ALA A 338 78.11 11.78 38.80
N MET A 339 76.86 12.12 38.46
CA MET A 339 76.47 12.40 37.08
C MET A 339 76.96 13.77 36.58
N PRO A 340 77.25 13.94 35.27
CA PRO A 340 77.46 15.24 34.65
C PRO A 340 76.32 16.23 34.94
N LYS A 341 76.65 17.52 35.13
CA LYS A 341 75.66 18.58 35.48
C LYS A 341 74.45 18.62 34.54
N THR A 342 74.67 18.42 33.25
CA THR A 342 73.60 18.39 32.24
C THR A 342 72.60 17.24 32.46
N GLN A 343 73.08 16.08 32.93
CA GLN A 343 72.21 14.93 33.25
C GLN A 343 71.49 15.15 34.59
N GLN A 344 72.14 15.76 35.58
CA GLN A 344 71.50 16.12 36.85
C GLN A 344 70.32 17.09 36.65
N GLU A 345 70.49 18.11 35.82
CA GLU A 345 69.43 19.08 35.51
C GLU A 345 68.25 18.42 34.78
N SER A 346 68.54 17.52 33.83
CA SER A 346 67.53 16.71 33.15
C SER A 346 66.75 15.84 34.13
N LEU A 347 67.43 15.14 35.04
CA LEU A 347 66.79 14.31 36.07
C LEU A 347 65.91 15.14 37.02
N LYS A 348 66.42 16.29 37.50
CA LYS A 348 65.67 17.23 38.34
C LYS A 348 64.44 17.80 37.62
N SER A 349 64.51 17.99 36.30
CA SER A 349 63.37 18.39 35.48
C SER A 349 62.33 17.27 35.38
N CYS A 350 62.77 16.02 35.15
CA CYS A 350 61.90 14.85 35.13
C CYS A 350 61.18 14.61 36.46
N ILE A 351 61.89 14.75 37.60
CA ILE A 351 61.30 14.61 38.94
C ILE A 351 60.22 15.68 39.17
N ARG A 352 60.50 16.95 38.83
CA ARG A 352 59.51 18.04 38.93
C ARG A 352 58.29 17.80 38.04
N ALA A 353 58.50 17.30 36.82
CA ALA A 353 57.40 16.95 35.92
C ALA A 353 56.56 15.79 36.46
N ALA A 354 57.19 14.75 37.03
CA ALA A 354 56.51 13.61 37.64
C ALA A 354 55.66 14.03 38.86
N GLN A 355 56.20 14.90 39.73
CA GLN A 355 55.47 15.47 40.86
C GLN A 355 54.23 16.26 40.40
N LYS A 356 54.36 17.06 39.34
CA LYS A 356 53.23 17.80 38.75
C LYS A 356 52.16 16.87 38.16
N LEU A 357 52.56 15.75 37.56
CA LEU A 357 51.63 14.74 37.03
C LEU A 357 50.90 13.99 38.16
N LEU A 358 51.59 13.60 39.23
CA LEU A 358 50.98 12.92 40.39
C LEU A 358 49.93 13.80 41.08
N GLY A 359 50.22 15.09 41.26
CA GLY A 359 49.23 16.06 41.77
C GLY A 359 47.98 16.16 40.87
N ASN A 360 48.17 16.14 39.55
CA ASN A 360 47.04 16.18 38.59
C ASN A 360 46.23 14.87 38.55
N VAL A 361 46.85 13.71 38.79
CA VAL A 361 46.16 12.40 38.84
C VAL A 361 45.27 12.30 40.08
N GLN A 362 45.75 12.73 41.25
CA GLN A 362 44.94 12.79 42.47
C GLN A 362 43.71 13.70 42.30
N ILE A 363 43.88 14.88 41.66
CA ILE A 363 42.78 15.81 41.37
C ILE A 363 41.74 15.16 40.42
N LYS A 364 42.17 14.46 39.35
CA LYS A 364 41.26 13.78 38.42
C LYS A 364 40.50 12.62 39.05
N GLN A 365 41.15 11.83 39.92
CA GLN A 365 40.49 10.74 40.64
C GLN A 365 39.44 11.29 41.62
N MET A 366 39.74 12.37 42.35
CA MET A 366 38.76 13.06 43.20
C MET A 366 37.57 13.61 42.39
N MET A 367 37.81 14.20 41.22
CA MET A 367 36.74 14.72 40.35
C MET A 367 35.85 13.60 39.74
N MET A 368 36.41 12.45 39.39
CA MET A 368 35.60 11.30 38.94
C MET A 368 34.75 10.71 40.07
N TYR A 369 35.29 10.67 41.30
CA TYR A 369 34.56 10.20 42.48
C TYR A 369 33.41 11.15 42.85
N ALA A 370 33.62 12.47 42.71
CA ALA A 370 32.57 13.47 42.91
C ALA A 370 31.43 13.32 41.88
N LYS A 371 31.75 13.16 40.59
CA LYS A 371 30.73 12.98 39.53
C LYS A 371 29.91 11.68 39.64
N ARG A 372 30.41 10.66 40.35
CA ARG A 372 29.66 9.43 40.62
C ARG A 372 28.68 9.54 41.79
N LYS A 373 28.83 10.54 42.66
CA LYS A 373 27.88 10.83 43.76
C LYS A 373 26.71 11.73 43.34
N GLU A 374 26.77 12.32 42.15
CA GLU A 374 25.73 13.21 41.58
C GLU A 374 24.78 12.50 40.60
N LYS A 375 24.91 11.19 40.43
CA LYS A 375 23.96 10.32 39.73
C LYS A 375 23.43 9.29 40.70
#